data_AF-A0A660PUV7-F1
#
_entry.id   AF-A0A660PUV7-F1
#
_cell.length_a   1.000
_cell.length_b   1.000
_cell.length_c   1.000
_cell.angle_alpha   90.00
_cell.angle_beta   90.00
_cell.angle_gamma   90.00
#
_symmetry.space_group_name_H-M   'P 1'
#
loop_
_entity.id
_entity.type
_entity.pdbx_description
1 polymer ?
#
loop_
_entity_poly.entity_id
_entity_poly.type
_entity_poly.pdbx_seq_one_letter_code
_entity_poly.pdbx_strand_id
1 'polypeptide(L)'
;MNDKKNSKKAQAIALYSGGLDSALAILLVLKQGIKVTALTFSHDFSCVDSNKSNPAVDPIEVGRKFGFDVIHLRLGPEFLQIVKSPRHGYGKNMNPCVDCRIMMLNKAKEYMVKLGADFIITGEVLGQRPKSQMRNNINLVEKKADLRGYLLRPLSAGLMEETIPEKEGLIDRNRLESISGRSRKRQLELAAEMGLEEFGAPAGGCLLTDPN
;
A
#
# COMPACT_ATOMS: atom_id res chain seq x y z
N MET A 1 -35.71 13.69 19.13
CA MET A 1 -34.72 13.36 20.16
C MET A 1 -33.98 12.12 19.71
N ASN A 2 -32.65 12.14 19.81
CA ASN A 2 -31.68 11.05 19.62
C ASN A 2 -31.54 10.56 18.16
N ASP A 3 -30.37 10.56 17.51
CA ASP A 3 -29.00 10.43 18.01
C ASP A 3 -28.04 11.33 17.24
N LYS A 4 -27.41 12.28 17.94
CA LYS A 4 -26.06 12.72 17.57
C LYS A 4 -25.12 11.54 17.84
N LYS A 5 -25.11 10.56 16.93
CA LYS A 5 -24.03 9.58 16.86
C LYS A 5 -22.76 10.41 16.75
N ASN A 6 -21.96 10.36 17.80
CA ASN A 6 -20.61 10.90 17.82
C ASN A 6 -19.87 10.16 16.69
N SER A 7 -19.86 10.72 15.48
CA SER A 7 -19.45 10.01 14.27
C SER A 7 -17.93 9.90 14.30
N LYS A 8 -17.44 8.80 14.89
CA LYS A 8 -16.04 8.43 14.81
C LYS A 8 -15.69 8.43 13.32
N LYS A 9 -14.80 9.34 12.93
CA LYS A 9 -14.25 9.43 11.56
C LYS A 9 -13.65 8.07 11.23
N ALA A 10 -14.06 7.47 10.11
CA ALA A 10 -13.52 6.19 9.66
C ALA A 10 -11.98 6.25 9.58
N GLN A 11 -11.32 5.14 9.85
CA GLN A 11 -9.87 5.05 9.95
C GLN A 11 -9.33 3.89 9.12
N ALA A 12 -8.26 4.13 8.37
CA ALA A 12 -7.59 3.12 7.56
C ALA A 12 -6.11 3.00 7.92
N ILE A 13 -5.59 1.77 7.86
CA ILE A 13 -4.14 1.51 7.87
C ILE A 13 -3.65 1.44 6.43
N ALA A 14 -2.58 2.14 6.09
CA ALA A 14 -1.99 2.07 4.74
C ALA A 14 -0.65 1.35 4.74
N LEU A 15 -0.37 0.50 3.75
CA LEU A 15 1.01 0.14 3.43
C LEU A 15 1.61 1.23 2.54
N TYR A 16 2.61 1.94 3.07
CA TYR A 16 3.25 3.07 2.41
C TYR A 16 4.71 2.77 2.09
N SER A 17 5.06 2.79 0.80
CA SER A 17 6.42 2.48 0.36
C SER A 17 7.23 3.71 -0.03
N GLY A 18 6.72 4.93 0.20
CA GLY A 18 7.31 6.18 -0.31
C GLY A 18 7.14 6.41 -1.82
N GLY A 19 6.54 5.45 -2.54
CA GLY A 19 6.36 5.52 -3.99
C GLY A 19 5.00 6.11 -4.39
N LEU A 20 4.93 6.55 -5.66
CA LEU A 20 3.76 7.14 -6.30
C LEU A 20 2.45 6.40 -5.99
N ASP A 21 2.38 5.10 -6.30
CA ASP A 21 1.12 4.34 -6.21
C ASP A 21 0.59 4.29 -4.77
N SER A 22 1.48 4.08 -3.78
CA SER A 22 1.09 4.06 -2.36
C SER A 22 0.68 5.44 -1.83
N ALA A 23 1.33 6.52 -2.29
CA ALA A 23 0.95 7.87 -1.93
C ALA A 23 -0.43 8.22 -2.49
N LEU A 24 -0.68 7.96 -3.78
CA LEU A 24 -1.99 8.22 -4.40
C LEU A 24 -3.13 7.45 -3.75
N ALA A 25 -2.90 6.18 -3.37
CA ALA A 25 -3.89 5.39 -2.65
C ALA A 25 -4.30 6.04 -1.32
N ILE A 26 -3.32 6.57 -0.58
CA ILE A 26 -3.57 7.32 0.67
C ILE A 26 -4.33 8.62 0.38
N LEU A 27 -3.92 9.39 -0.62
CA LEU A 27 -4.54 10.68 -0.97
C LEU A 27 -6.00 10.52 -1.42
N LEU A 28 -6.31 9.48 -2.20
CA LEU A 28 -7.68 9.15 -2.59
C LEU A 28 -8.57 8.93 -1.36
N VAL A 29 -8.08 8.20 -0.36
CA VAL A 29 -8.80 7.88 0.88
C VAL A 29 -8.93 9.12 1.78
N LEU A 30 -7.86 9.92 1.91
CA LEU A 30 -7.88 11.18 2.66
C LEU A 30 -8.89 12.19 2.08
N LYS A 31 -8.98 12.30 0.75
CA LYS A 31 -9.97 13.16 0.06
C LYS A 31 -11.42 12.80 0.37
N GLN A 32 -11.67 11.59 0.89
CA GLN A 32 -13.00 11.17 1.33
C GLN A 32 -13.24 11.43 2.82
N GLY A 33 -12.30 12.09 3.51
CA GLY A 33 -12.44 12.41 4.93
C GLY A 33 -12.21 11.20 5.84
N ILE A 34 -11.39 10.24 5.42
CA ILE A 34 -11.01 9.07 6.23
C ILE A 34 -9.65 9.34 6.86
N LYS A 35 -9.45 9.04 8.14
CA LYS A 35 -8.15 9.17 8.80
C LYS A 35 -7.23 8.03 8.31
N VAL A 36 -5.99 8.33 7.95
CA VAL A 36 -5.02 7.31 7.53
C VAL A 36 -3.83 7.28 8.49
N THR A 37 -3.45 6.07 8.91
CA THR A 37 -2.15 5.80 9.52
C THR A 37 -1.36 4.87 8.61
N ALA A 38 -0.28 5.38 8.03
CA ALA A 38 0.59 4.67 7.11
C ALA A 38 1.69 3.91 7.86
N LEU A 39 1.93 2.67 7.44
CA LEU A 39 3.05 1.85 7.87
C LEU A 39 4.10 1.82 6.77
N THR A 40 5.30 2.27 7.09
CA THR A 40 6.47 2.18 6.23
C THR A 40 7.40 1.12 6.78
N PHE A 41 7.89 0.23 5.92
CA PHE A 41 8.76 -0.88 6.30
C PHE A 41 10.17 -0.69 5.77
N SER A 42 11.17 -0.90 6.62
CA SER A 42 12.59 -0.99 6.23
C SER A 42 13.14 -2.38 6.50
N HIS A 43 14.13 -2.79 5.72
CA HIS A 43 14.88 -4.04 5.85
C HIS A 43 16.25 -3.89 5.20
N ASP A 44 17.13 -4.88 5.39
CA ASP A 44 18.54 -4.82 4.94
C ASP A 44 18.73 -4.73 3.42
N PHE A 45 17.65 -4.92 2.66
CA PHE A 45 17.63 -4.85 1.19
C PHE A 45 16.73 -3.73 0.67
N SER A 46 16.22 -2.88 1.56
CA SER A 46 15.54 -1.66 1.15
C SER A 46 16.53 -0.81 0.39
N CYS A 47 16.08 -0.11 -0.65
CA CYS A 47 16.94 0.81 -1.38
C CYS A 47 17.32 1.94 -0.42
N VAL A 48 18.50 1.84 0.19
CA VAL A 48 19.15 2.98 0.81
C VAL A 48 19.82 3.68 -0.37
N ASP A 49 19.22 4.76 -0.86
CA ASP A 49 19.77 5.57 -1.92
C ASP A 49 21.10 6.18 -1.45
N SER A 50 22.20 5.44 -1.58
CA SER A 50 23.54 5.96 -1.36
C SER A 50 24.16 6.53 -2.64
N ASN A 51 23.51 6.42 -3.82
CA ASN A 51 24.15 6.79 -5.08
C ASN A 51 23.22 7.09 -6.29
N LYS A 52 22.01 7.62 -6.11
CA LYS A 52 21.24 8.21 -7.22
C LYS A 52 20.77 9.61 -6.86
N SER A 53 20.86 10.50 -7.84
CA SER A 53 20.74 11.97 -7.80
C SER A 53 19.36 12.52 -7.42
N ASN A 54 18.56 11.80 -6.63
CA ASN A 54 17.34 12.31 -6.05
C ASN A 54 17.18 11.63 -4.68
N PRO A 55 17.27 12.36 -3.54
CA PRO A 55 17.09 11.76 -2.23
C PRO A 55 15.71 11.10 -2.17
N ALA A 56 15.65 9.87 -1.66
CA ALA A 56 14.39 9.22 -1.35
C ALA A 56 13.52 10.20 -0.53
N VAL A 57 12.37 10.59 -1.08
CA VAL A 57 11.42 11.49 -0.40
C VAL A 57 11.08 10.86 0.95
N ASP A 58 11.30 11.59 2.05
CA ASP A 58 11.03 11.10 3.39
C ASP A 58 9.52 10.83 3.55
N PRO A 59 9.11 9.57 3.78
CA PRO A 59 7.70 9.23 4.01
C PRO A 59 7.05 10.09 5.10
N ILE A 60 7.79 10.47 6.13
CA ILE A 60 7.27 11.29 7.24
C ILE A 60 6.97 12.72 6.77
N GLU A 61 7.80 13.28 5.90
CA GLU A 61 7.58 14.61 5.34
C GLU A 61 6.35 14.64 4.43
N VAL A 62 6.16 13.62 3.60
CA VAL A 62 4.93 13.46 2.79
C VAL A 62 3.71 13.33 3.70
N GLY A 63 3.82 12.52 4.77
CA GLY A 63 2.78 12.38 5.80
C GLY A 63 2.37 13.72 6.40
N ARG A 64 3.36 14.54 6.78
CA ARG A 64 3.14 15.89 7.31
C ARG A 64 2.48 16.81 6.27
N LYS A 65 2.97 16.81 5.02
CA LYS A 65 2.45 17.66 3.93
C LYS A 65 0.98 17.39 3.62
N PHE A 66 0.58 16.11 3.60
CA PHE A 66 -0.77 15.70 3.19
C PHE A 66 -1.70 15.32 4.35
N GLY A 67 -1.22 15.34 5.59
CA GLY A 67 -2.05 15.15 6.78
C GLY A 67 -2.38 13.71 7.12
N PHE A 68 -1.40 12.80 7.07
CA PHE A 68 -1.52 11.43 7.56
C PHE A 68 -0.36 11.03 8.49
N ASP A 69 -0.66 10.15 9.45
CA ASP A 69 0.34 9.66 10.40
C ASP A 69 1.23 8.59 9.73
N VAL A 70 2.53 8.58 10.02
CA VAL A 70 3.47 7.57 9.50
C VAL A 70 4.15 6.85 10.64
N ILE A 71 4.09 5.52 10.64
CA ILE A 71 4.77 4.64 11.58
C ILE A 71 5.82 3.86 10.79
N HIS A 72 7.09 4.09 11.14
CA HIS A 72 8.19 3.36 10.54
C HIS A 72 8.51 2.09 11.34
N LEU A 73 8.54 0.95 10.65
CA LEU A 73 8.78 -0.38 11.22
C LEU A 73 9.98 -1.02 10.52
N ARG A 74 10.91 -1.61 11.28
CA ARG A 74 11.98 -2.41 10.71
C ARG A 74 11.58 -3.88 10.71
N LEU A 75 11.64 -4.52 9.55
CA LEU A 75 11.44 -5.95 9.40
C LEU A 75 12.72 -6.68 9.80
N GLY A 76 12.57 -7.64 10.72
CA GLY A 76 13.68 -8.32 11.38
C GLY A 76 14.07 -9.64 10.72
N PRO A 77 14.54 -10.62 11.52
CA PRO A 77 14.95 -11.94 11.04
C PRO A 77 13.90 -12.68 10.23
N GLU A 78 12.60 -12.45 10.48
CA GLU A 78 11.53 -13.08 9.70
C GLU A 78 11.60 -12.72 8.20
N PHE A 79 12.03 -11.51 7.87
CA PHE A 79 12.23 -11.09 6.48
C PHE A 79 13.37 -11.86 5.84
N LEU A 80 14.49 -12.04 6.56
CA LEU A 80 15.65 -12.80 6.05
C LEU A 80 15.27 -14.26 5.78
N GLN A 81 14.39 -14.85 6.58
CA GLN A 81 13.89 -16.21 6.31
C GLN A 81 13.06 -16.27 5.02
N ILE A 82 12.20 -15.27 4.79
CA ILE A 82 11.45 -15.15 3.54
C ILE A 82 12.39 -15.00 2.34
N VAL A 83 13.47 -14.22 2.48
CA VAL A 83 14.45 -14.03 1.40
C VAL A 83 15.22 -15.31 1.10
N LYS A 84 15.55 -16.12 2.11
CA LYS A 84 16.30 -17.38 1.95
C LYS A 84 15.44 -18.51 1.38
N SER A 85 14.17 -18.57 1.78
CA SER A 85 13.27 -19.67 1.41
C SER A 85 11.81 -19.19 1.37
N PRO A 86 11.40 -18.48 0.29
CA PRO A 86 10.04 -17.98 0.16
C PRO A 86 9.07 -19.14 -0.11
N ARG A 87 7.97 -19.15 0.64
CA ARG A 87 6.95 -20.21 0.50
C ARG A 87 6.26 -20.20 -0.86
N HIS A 88 6.20 -19.05 -1.52
CA HIS A 88 5.57 -18.89 -2.83
C HIS A 88 6.59 -18.72 -3.98
N GLY A 89 7.83 -19.15 -3.73
CA GLY A 89 8.93 -19.12 -4.68
C GLY A 89 9.37 -17.71 -5.06
N TYR A 90 10.46 -17.64 -5.82
CA TYR A 90 11.00 -16.37 -6.30
C TYR A 90 10.26 -15.86 -7.55
N GLY A 91 10.34 -14.56 -7.78
CA GLY A 91 10.10 -13.93 -9.08
C GLY A 91 11.40 -13.84 -9.88
N LYS A 92 11.57 -12.76 -10.63
CA LYS A 92 12.88 -12.45 -11.24
C LYS A 92 13.91 -12.23 -10.12
N ASN A 93 15.10 -12.83 -10.26
CA ASN A 93 16.19 -12.80 -9.28
C ASN A 93 15.73 -13.35 -7.91
N MET A 94 16.06 -12.69 -6.80
CA MET A 94 15.69 -13.12 -5.44
C MET A 94 14.35 -12.55 -4.98
N ASN A 95 13.49 -12.09 -5.89
CA ASN A 95 12.23 -11.40 -5.58
C ASN A 95 11.23 -12.28 -4.80
N PRO A 96 10.97 -12.04 -3.50
CA PRO A 96 10.03 -12.81 -2.70
C PRO A 96 8.73 -12.01 -2.45
N CYS A 97 8.35 -11.10 -3.36
CA CYS A 97 7.33 -10.07 -3.10
C CYS A 97 5.95 -10.60 -2.66
N VAL A 98 5.58 -11.83 -3.01
CA VAL A 98 4.32 -12.43 -2.54
C VAL A 98 4.39 -12.63 -1.02
N ASP A 99 5.43 -13.28 -0.53
CA ASP A 99 5.65 -13.54 0.89
C ASP A 99 5.91 -12.25 1.68
N CYS A 100 6.72 -11.33 1.15
CA CYS A 100 6.96 -10.04 1.81
C CYS A 100 5.66 -9.25 2.02
N ARG A 101 4.74 -9.29 1.05
CA ARG A 101 3.45 -8.62 1.16
C ARG A 101 2.53 -9.27 2.17
N ILE A 102 2.47 -10.60 2.21
CA ILE A 102 1.72 -11.31 3.25
C ILE A 102 2.22 -10.90 4.64
N MET A 103 3.54 -10.84 4.83
CA MET A 103 4.14 -10.41 6.09
C MET A 103 3.77 -8.95 6.45
N MET A 104 3.93 -8.00 5.52
CA MET A 104 3.58 -6.60 5.76
C MET A 104 2.08 -6.41 6.03
N LEU A 105 1.21 -7.15 5.34
CA LEU A 105 -0.23 -7.12 5.58
C LEU A 105 -0.62 -7.72 6.92
N ASN A 106 0.07 -8.78 7.38
CA ASN A 106 -0.13 -9.30 8.73
C ASN A 106 0.24 -8.24 9.79
N LYS A 107 1.32 -7.49 9.59
CA LYS A 107 1.66 -6.33 10.44
C LYS A 107 0.62 -5.22 10.36
N ALA A 108 0.12 -4.90 9.16
CA ALA A 108 -0.98 -3.95 9.02
C ALA A 108 -2.26 -4.40 9.75
N LYS A 109 -2.57 -5.70 9.75
CA LYS A 109 -3.69 -6.28 10.51
C LYS A 109 -3.51 -6.12 12.01
N GLU A 110 -2.32 -6.39 12.54
CA GLU A 110 -2.00 -6.13 13.96
C GLU A 110 -2.26 -4.66 14.34
N TYR A 111 -1.83 -3.72 13.49
CA TYR A 111 -2.06 -2.29 13.71
C TYR A 111 -3.51 -1.86 13.51
N MET A 112 -4.24 -2.47 12.58
CA MET A 112 -5.66 -2.23 12.37
C MET A 112 -6.44 -2.54 13.65
N VAL A 113 -6.18 -3.69 14.28
CA VAL A 113 -6.77 -4.06 15.57
C VAL A 113 -6.31 -3.12 16.68
N LYS A 114 -4.99 -2.90 16.81
CA LYS A 114 -4.41 -2.08 17.88
C LYS A 114 -4.94 -0.64 17.91
N LEU A 115 -5.14 -0.04 16.73
CA LEU A 115 -5.59 1.33 16.58
C LEU A 115 -7.12 1.44 16.44
N GLY A 116 -7.83 0.31 16.35
CA GLY A 116 -9.26 0.27 16.11
C GLY A 116 -9.63 0.91 14.76
N ALA A 117 -8.84 0.63 13.73
CA ALA A 117 -9.10 1.05 12.36
C ALA A 117 -10.05 0.07 11.66
N ASP A 118 -10.76 0.58 10.65
CA ASP A 118 -11.89 -0.12 10.02
C ASP A 118 -11.45 -1.00 8.84
N PHE A 119 -10.37 -0.61 8.13
CA PHE A 119 -9.85 -1.36 6.98
C PHE A 119 -8.37 -1.06 6.66
N ILE A 120 -7.80 -1.80 5.71
CA ILE A 120 -6.42 -1.64 5.24
C ILE A 120 -6.43 -1.21 3.77
N ILE A 121 -5.50 -0.33 3.39
CA ILE A 121 -5.29 0.10 2.01
C ILE A 121 -3.87 -0.20 1.52
N THR A 122 -3.74 -0.49 0.23
CA THR A 122 -2.42 -0.57 -0.44
C THR A 122 -2.43 0.18 -1.77
N GLY A 123 -1.24 0.60 -2.21
CA GLY A 123 -1.02 1.13 -3.55
C GLY A 123 -0.89 0.05 -4.63
N GLU A 124 -1.43 -1.15 -4.44
CA GLU A 124 -1.33 -2.20 -5.44
C GLU A 124 -2.25 -1.91 -6.64
N VAL A 125 -1.67 -1.91 -7.85
CA VAL A 125 -2.41 -1.77 -9.10
C VAL A 125 -2.52 -3.14 -9.78
N LEU A 126 -3.75 -3.58 -10.07
CA LEU A 126 -4.02 -4.85 -10.74
C LEU A 126 -3.26 -4.90 -12.08
N GLY A 127 -2.49 -5.96 -12.32
CA GLY A 127 -1.78 -6.12 -13.59
C GLY A 127 -0.43 -5.41 -13.68
N GLN A 128 -0.05 -4.57 -12.70
CA GLN A 128 1.11 -3.68 -12.85
C GLN A 128 2.46 -4.39 -12.61
N ARG A 129 2.51 -5.36 -11.70
CA ARG A 129 3.73 -6.14 -11.38
C ARG A 129 3.52 -7.66 -11.60
N PRO A 130 4.31 -8.33 -12.48
CA PRO A 130 4.11 -9.73 -12.84
C PRO A 130 4.14 -10.73 -11.65
N LYS A 131 5.08 -10.56 -10.71
CA LYS A 131 5.22 -11.52 -9.59
C LYS A 131 4.12 -11.38 -8.55
N SER A 132 3.57 -10.19 -8.33
CA SER A 132 2.88 -9.91 -7.08
C SER A 132 1.52 -9.22 -7.25
N GLN A 133 1.22 -8.65 -8.43
CA GLN A 133 -0.02 -7.91 -8.69
C GLN A 133 -0.87 -8.51 -9.83
N MET A 134 -0.57 -9.73 -10.27
CA MET A 134 -1.51 -10.50 -11.08
C MET A 134 -2.72 -10.88 -10.23
N ARG A 135 -3.90 -11.01 -10.84
CA ARG A 135 -5.16 -11.29 -10.13
C ARG A 135 -5.04 -12.46 -9.17
N ASN A 136 -4.44 -13.57 -9.61
CA ASN A 136 -4.22 -14.75 -8.78
C ASN A 136 -3.33 -14.46 -7.56
N ASN A 137 -2.28 -13.67 -7.73
CA ASN A 137 -1.36 -13.32 -6.66
C ASN A 137 -1.99 -12.34 -5.66
N ILE A 138 -2.76 -11.36 -6.14
CA ILE A 138 -3.53 -10.44 -5.29
C ILE A 138 -4.51 -11.21 -4.41
N ASN A 139 -5.30 -12.10 -5.00
CA ASN A 139 -6.28 -12.92 -4.28
C ASN A 139 -5.60 -13.88 -3.30
N LEU A 140 -4.45 -14.45 -3.68
CA LEU A 140 -3.66 -15.32 -2.83
C LEU A 140 -3.13 -14.55 -1.61
N VAL A 141 -2.51 -13.38 -1.83
CA VAL A 141 -1.94 -12.55 -0.76
C VAL A 141 -3.03 -12.14 0.23
N GLU A 142 -4.17 -11.67 -0.26
CA GLU A 142 -5.31 -11.29 0.58
C GLU A 142 -5.87 -12.46 1.39
N LYS A 143 -6.03 -13.63 0.76
CA LYS A 143 -6.44 -14.85 1.45
C LYS A 143 -5.43 -15.27 2.52
N LYS A 144 -4.13 -15.21 2.22
CA LYS A 144 -3.05 -15.65 3.13
C LYS A 144 -2.83 -14.68 4.29
N ALA A 145 -3.11 -13.40 4.09
CA ALA A 145 -3.12 -12.39 5.17
C ALA A 145 -4.42 -12.42 5.99
N ASP A 146 -5.44 -13.17 5.55
CA ASP A 146 -6.76 -13.24 6.18
C ASP A 146 -7.38 -11.84 6.32
N LEU A 147 -7.47 -11.15 5.16
CA LEU A 147 -7.97 -9.78 5.03
C LEU A 147 -9.08 -9.67 3.97
N ARG A 148 -9.73 -10.79 3.65
CA ARG A 148 -10.79 -10.83 2.64
C ARG A 148 -11.87 -9.79 2.96
N GLY A 149 -12.11 -8.90 2.01
CA GLY A 149 -13.12 -7.84 2.16
C GLY A 149 -12.70 -6.66 3.03
N TYR A 150 -11.55 -6.69 3.71
CA TYR A 150 -11.01 -5.56 4.48
C TYR A 150 -9.78 -4.92 3.84
N LEU A 151 -9.26 -5.49 2.75
CA LEU A 151 -8.10 -4.98 2.02
C LEU A 151 -8.54 -4.25 0.75
N LEU A 152 -8.60 -2.92 0.84
CA LEU A 152 -8.95 -2.06 -0.28
C LEU A 152 -7.71 -1.69 -1.10
N ARG A 153 -7.87 -1.64 -2.43
CA ARG A 153 -6.84 -1.20 -3.38
C ARG A 153 -7.36 0.01 -4.16
N PRO A 154 -7.26 1.24 -3.61
CA PRO A 154 -7.93 2.42 -4.15
C PRO A 154 -7.68 2.68 -5.64
N LEU A 155 -6.49 2.35 -6.15
CA LEU A 155 -6.12 2.56 -7.55
C LEU A 155 -6.79 1.58 -8.53
N SER A 156 -7.24 0.41 -8.05
CA SER A 156 -7.86 -0.64 -8.88
C SER A 156 -9.24 -1.06 -8.37
N ALA A 157 -9.83 -0.30 -7.44
CA ALA A 157 -11.04 -0.69 -6.73
C ALA A 157 -12.17 -1.06 -7.72
N GLY A 158 -12.39 -0.24 -8.76
CA GLY A 158 -13.44 -0.47 -9.76
C GLY A 158 -13.29 -1.76 -10.58
N LEU A 159 -12.12 -2.42 -10.54
CA LEU A 159 -11.83 -3.68 -11.25
C LEU A 159 -11.83 -4.92 -10.32
N MET A 160 -12.17 -4.71 -9.05
CA MET A 160 -12.16 -5.71 -7.99
C MET A 160 -13.54 -5.83 -7.34
N GLU A 161 -13.76 -6.91 -6.60
CA GLU A 161 -14.96 -7.06 -5.79
C GLU A 161 -15.01 -5.98 -4.71
N GLU A 162 -16.22 -5.53 -4.38
CA GLU A 162 -16.41 -4.53 -3.33
C GLU A 162 -16.00 -5.08 -1.96
N THR A 163 -15.20 -4.28 -1.27
CA THR A 163 -14.81 -4.49 0.12
C THR A 163 -15.94 -4.11 1.07
N ILE A 164 -15.85 -4.57 2.32
CA ILE A 164 -16.76 -4.22 3.41
C ILE A 164 -16.86 -2.71 3.63
N PRO A 165 -15.77 -1.92 3.71
CA PRO A 165 -15.88 -0.47 3.86
C PRO A 165 -16.60 0.21 2.68
N GLU A 166 -16.52 -0.35 1.46
CA GLU A 166 -17.30 0.15 0.33
C GLU A 166 -18.80 -0.16 0.49
N LYS A 167 -19.14 -1.42 0.84
CA LYS A 167 -20.53 -1.87 1.03
C LYS A 167 -21.25 -1.17 2.19
N GLU A 168 -20.51 -0.87 3.25
CA GLU A 168 -21.04 -0.18 4.44
C GLU A 168 -21.08 1.34 4.27
N GLY A 169 -20.62 1.88 3.13
CA GLY A 169 -20.59 3.31 2.86
C GLY A 169 -19.56 4.09 3.67
N LEU A 170 -18.56 3.40 4.25
CA LEU A 170 -17.41 4.06 4.90
C LEU A 170 -16.52 4.77 3.89
N ILE A 171 -16.49 4.28 2.64
CA ILE A 171 -15.80 4.90 1.52
C ILE A 171 -16.66 4.80 0.25
N ASP A 172 -16.72 5.88 -0.52
CA ASP A 172 -17.44 5.92 -1.80
C ASP A 172 -16.56 5.37 -2.91
N ARG A 173 -16.95 4.20 -3.42
CA ARG A 173 -16.30 3.49 -4.52
C ARG A 173 -16.23 4.30 -5.81
N ASN A 174 -17.22 5.16 -6.08
CA ASN A 174 -17.25 5.94 -7.32
C ASN A 174 -16.18 7.04 -7.35
N ARG A 175 -15.57 7.33 -6.20
CA ARG A 175 -14.46 8.27 -6.03
C ARG A 175 -13.11 7.54 -5.94
N LEU A 176 -13.07 6.27 -6.30
CA LEU A 176 -11.87 5.45 -6.45
C LEU A 176 -11.61 5.18 -7.93
N GLU A 177 -10.49 4.53 -8.22
CA GLU A 177 -9.99 4.39 -9.58
C GLU A 177 -10.19 2.96 -10.14
N SER A 178 -10.05 2.85 -11.46
CA SER A 178 -10.13 1.59 -12.22
C SER A 178 -8.86 1.35 -13.03
N ILE A 179 -7.70 1.65 -12.45
CA ILE A 179 -6.41 1.53 -13.13
C ILE A 179 -5.98 0.06 -13.15
N SER A 180 -5.47 -0.39 -14.29
CA SER A 180 -4.78 -1.67 -14.41
C SER A 180 -3.63 -1.64 -15.41
N GLY A 181 -2.80 -2.67 -15.35
CA GLY A 181 -1.66 -2.84 -16.26
C GLY A 181 -0.46 -1.99 -15.86
N ARG A 182 0.50 -1.89 -16.79
CA ARG A 182 1.83 -1.32 -16.51
C ARG A 182 1.93 0.18 -16.79
N SER A 183 0.93 0.76 -17.45
CA SER A 183 0.90 2.20 -17.71
C SER A 183 0.85 2.97 -16.39
N ARG A 184 1.55 4.10 -16.35
CA ARG A 184 1.54 5.04 -15.22
C ARG A 184 0.88 6.39 -15.56
N LYS A 185 0.30 6.52 -16.75
CA LYS A 185 -0.26 7.78 -17.24
C LYS A 185 -1.30 8.35 -16.27
N ARG A 186 -2.31 7.54 -15.90
CA ARG A 186 -3.37 7.98 -14.98
C ARG A 186 -2.84 8.32 -13.58
N GLN A 187 -1.88 7.57 -13.07
CA GLN A 187 -1.25 7.86 -11.78
C GLN A 187 -0.51 9.21 -11.79
N LEU A 188 0.19 9.53 -12.89
CA LEU A 188 0.87 10.82 -13.02
C LEU A 188 -0.12 11.99 -13.14
N GLU A 189 -1.25 11.79 -13.84
CA GLU A 189 -2.34 12.77 -13.88
C GLU A 189 -2.92 13.01 -12.48
N LEU A 190 -3.22 11.94 -11.74
CA LEU A 190 -3.70 12.02 -10.35
C LEU A 190 -2.69 12.74 -9.44
N ALA A 191 -1.39 12.50 -9.62
CA ALA A 191 -0.37 13.17 -8.84
C ALA A 191 -0.41 14.69 -9.05
N ALA A 192 -0.53 15.13 -10.30
CA ALA A 192 -0.69 16.55 -10.63
C ALA A 192 -2.01 17.12 -10.06
N GLU A 193 -3.14 16.42 -10.21
CA GLU A 193 -4.45 16.81 -9.65
C GLU A 193 -4.44 16.90 -8.10
N MET A 194 -3.51 16.21 -7.44
CA MET A 194 -3.40 16.15 -5.99
C MET A 194 -2.24 16.98 -5.43
N GLY A 195 -1.44 17.66 -6.25
CA GLY A 195 -0.27 18.41 -5.81
C GLY A 195 0.87 17.52 -5.26
N LEU A 196 0.91 16.25 -5.67
CA LEU A 196 1.97 15.30 -5.33
C LEU A 196 3.11 15.42 -6.35
N GLU A 197 3.99 16.39 -6.13
CA GLU A 197 5.14 16.67 -7.00
C GLU A 197 6.35 15.79 -6.68
N GLU A 198 6.50 15.42 -5.41
CA GLU A 198 7.63 14.63 -4.91
C GLU A 198 7.16 13.24 -4.50
N PHE A 199 7.72 12.23 -5.15
CA PHE A 199 7.53 10.83 -4.80
C PHE A 199 8.78 10.04 -5.18
N GLY A 200 9.02 8.92 -4.48
CA GLY A 200 10.14 8.05 -4.79
C GLY A 200 10.16 7.65 -6.27
N ALA A 201 11.35 7.70 -6.87
CA ALA A 201 11.54 7.36 -8.28
C ALA A 201 10.97 5.96 -8.60
N PRO A 202 10.59 5.67 -9.87
CA PRO A 202 10.13 4.35 -10.27
C PRO A 202 11.21 3.28 -10.05
N ALA A 203 11.26 2.68 -8.85
CA ALA A 203 12.20 1.61 -8.59
C ALA A 203 11.73 0.34 -9.32
N GLY A 204 12.66 -0.32 -10.01
CA GLY A 204 12.49 -1.67 -10.56
C GLY A 204 12.05 -2.69 -9.50
N GLY A 205 12.25 -2.35 -8.22
CA GLY A 205 11.86 -3.05 -7.01
C GLY A 205 12.89 -2.71 -5.93
N CYS A 206 12.94 -3.51 -4.86
CA CYS A 206 14.06 -3.45 -3.90
C CYS A 206 15.32 -4.12 -4.48
N LEU A 207 16.43 -4.11 -3.75
CA LEU A 207 17.71 -4.69 -4.18
C LEU A 207 17.59 -6.18 -4.56
N LEU A 208 16.64 -6.93 -3.99
CA LEU A 208 16.38 -8.34 -4.35
C LEU A 208 15.88 -8.54 -5.79
N THR A 209 15.47 -7.47 -6.45
CA THR A 209 15.03 -7.47 -7.85
C THR A 209 16.09 -6.93 -8.80
N ASP A 210 17.21 -6.42 -8.27
CA ASP A 210 18.37 -6.00 -9.05
C ASP A 210 19.11 -7.26 -9.56
N PRO A 211 19.50 -7.32 -10.83
CA PRO A 211 20.35 -8.41 -11.34
C PRO A 211 21.82 -8.33 -10.86
N ASN A 212 22.25 -7.21 -10.27
CA ASN A 212 23.64 -6.98 -9.85
C ASN A 212 23.80 -7.00 -8.33
#